data_AF-A0A351MTD0-F1
#
_entry.id   AF-A0A351MTD0-F1
#
_cell.length_a   1.000
_cell.length_b   1.000
_cell.length_c   1.000
_cell.angle_alpha   90.00
_cell.angle_beta   90.00
_cell.angle_gamma   90.00
#
_symmetry.space_group_name_H-M   'P 1'
#
loop_
_entity.id
_entity.type
_entity.pdbx_description
1 polymer ?
#
loop_
_entity_poly.entity_id
_entity_poly.type
_entity_poly.pdbx_seq_one_letter_code
_entity_poly.pdbx_strand_id
1 'polypeptide(L)' 'MSSYKYVSHLWSDAEVAKLDPVARLIYRSNKLGADQRITNTGGGNTSSKIQEVDPLTGKTVEVL' A
#
# COMPACT_ATOMS: atom_id res chain seq x y z
N MET A 1 -0.70 -17.90 -16.11
CA MET A 1 0.04 -17.48 -14.89
C MET A 1 0.57 -18.73 -14.23
N SER A 2 1.87 -18.80 -13.98
CA SER A 2 2.45 -19.92 -13.23
C SER A 2 1.89 -19.94 -11.81
N SER A 3 1.45 -21.10 -11.34
CA SER A 3 0.98 -21.27 -9.97
C SER A 3 2.19 -21.52 -9.08
N TYR A 4 2.38 -20.67 -8.07
CA TYR A 4 3.42 -20.84 -7.08
C TYR A 4 2.83 -21.45 -5.81
N LYS A 5 3.49 -22.47 -5.25
CA LYS A 5 3.03 -23.20 -4.05
C LYS A 5 2.81 -22.30 -2.83
N TYR A 6 3.58 -21.22 -2.71
CA TYR A 6 3.61 -20.38 -1.50
C TYR A 6 3.22 -18.92 -1.76
N VAL A 7 2.66 -18.58 -2.92
CA VAL A 7 2.25 -17.19 -3.23
C VAL A 7 0.74 -17.12 -3.30
N SER A 8 0.16 -16.24 -2.48
CA SER A 8 -1.27 -15.92 -2.50
C SER A 8 -1.49 -14.57 -3.21
N HIS A 9 -2.30 -14.55 -4.27
CA HIS A 9 -2.63 -13.33 -4.99
C HIS A 9 -3.87 -12.66 -4.37
N LEU A 10 -3.66 -11.80 -3.38
CA LEU A 10 -4.74 -11.16 -2.60
C LEU A 10 -5.17 -9.78 -3.14
N TRP A 11 -4.58 -9.32 -4.24
CA TRP A 11 -4.86 -8.03 -4.85
C TRP A 11 -6.19 -8.05 -5.63
N SER A 12 -6.91 -6.93 -5.60
CA SER A 12 -8.21 -6.77 -6.27
C SER A 12 -8.27 -5.37 -6.85
N ASP A 13 -8.18 -5.26 -8.17
CA ASP A 13 -8.22 -3.96 -8.86
C ASP A 13 -9.57 -3.25 -8.65
N ALA A 14 -10.65 -4.01 -8.51
CA ALA A 14 -11.99 -3.48 -8.26
C ALA A 14 -12.15 -2.83 -6.88
N GLU A 15 -11.43 -3.33 -5.87
CA GLU A 15 -11.38 -2.69 -4.54
C GLU A 15 -10.51 -1.43 -4.60
N VAL A 16 -9.33 -1.54 -5.21
CA VAL A 16 -8.34 -0.45 -5.29
C VAL A 16 -8.84 0.75 -6.07
N ALA A 17 -9.64 0.53 -7.12
CA ALA A 17 -10.23 1.60 -7.92
C ALA A 17 -11.14 2.55 -7.11
N LYS A 18 -11.61 2.12 -5.94
CA LYS A 18 -12.52 2.89 -5.06
C LYS A 18 -11.79 3.66 -3.97
N LEU A 19 -10.47 3.52 -3.86
CA LEU A 19 -9.68 4.02 -2.74
C LEU A 19 -8.92 5.30 -3.13
N ASP A 20 -8.89 6.27 -2.21
CA ASP A 20 -7.99 7.41 -2.31
C ASP A 20 -6.52 6.98 -2.16
N PRO A 21 -5.55 7.85 -2.48
CA PRO A 21 -4.13 7.49 -2.44
C PRO A 21 -3.64 6.92 -1.09
N VAL A 22 -4.11 7.47 0.04
CA VAL A 22 -3.72 7.01 1.39
C VAL A 22 -4.34 5.66 1.70
N ALA A 23 -5.63 5.49 1.40
CA ALA A 23 -6.33 4.23 1.57
C ALA A 23 -5.74 3.11 0.70
N ARG A 24 -5.22 3.43 -0.51
CA ARG A 24 -4.47 2.47 -1.34
C ARG A 24 -3.17 2.01 -0.69
N LEU A 25 -2.45 2.91 -0.02
CA LEU A 25 -1.24 2.55 0.74
C LEU A 25 -1.61 1.55 1.83
N ILE A 26 -2.59 1.88 2.67
CA ILE A 26 -3.08 1.01 3.75
C ILE A 26 -3.53 -0.35 3.21
N TYR A 27 -4.29 -0.36 2.12
CA TYR A 27 -4.73 -1.59 1.46
C TYR A 27 -3.54 -2.49 1.08
N ARG A 28 -2.51 -1.93 0.44
CA ARG A 28 -1.31 -2.68 0.06
C ARG A 28 -0.57 -3.20 1.29
N SER A 29 -0.37 -2.36 2.31
CA SER A 29 0.30 -2.76 3.56
C SER A 29 -0.44 -3.93 4.21
N ASN A 30 -1.77 -3.87 4.28
CA ASN A 30 -2.60 -4.92 4.85
C ASN A 30 -2.55 -6.23 4.04
N LYS A 31 -2.59 -6.17 2.70
CA LYS A 31 -2.49 -7.39 1.87
C LYS A 31 -1.12 -8.06 1.98
N LEU A 32 -0.03 -7.30 2.10
CA LEU A 32 1.30 -7.85 2.35
C LEU A 32 1.42 -8.41 3.78
N GLY A 33 0.89 -7.67 4.76
CA GLY A 33 0.91 -8.03 6.17
C GLY A 33 0.06 -9.25 6.55
N ALA A 34 -0.89 -9.63 5.69
CA ALA A 34 -1.72 -10.81 5.89
C ALA A 34 -0.95 -12.14 5.76
N ASP A 35 0.24 -12.12 5.17
CA ASP A 35 1.10 -13.29 5.01
C ASP A 35 2.35 -13.18 5.88
N GLN A 36 2.44 -14.01 6.92
CA GLN A 36 3.59 -14.03 7.84
C GLN A 36 4.91 -14.45 7.17
N ARG A 37 4.85 -15.06 5.98
CA ARG A 37 6.04 -15.36 5.17
C ARG A 37 6.61 -14.11 4.50
N ILE A 38 5.79 -13.07 4.32
CA ILE A 38 6.19 -11.77 3.77
C ILE A 38 6.61 -10.83 4.89
N THR A 39 5.81 -10.69 5.94
CA THR A 39 6.14 -9.87 7.13
C THR A 39 6.04 -10.71 8.40
N ASN A 40 7.17 -11.04 9.02
CA ASN A 40 7.25 -12.06 10.05
C ASN A 40 6.82 -11.59 11.45
N THR A 41 7.24 -10.42 11.93
CA THR A 41 6.90 -9.92 13.28
C THR A 41 7.26 -8.43 13.44
N GLY A 42 6.45 -7.53 12.89
CA GLY A 42 6.62 -6.07 13.08
C GLY A 42 7.68 -5.40 12.21
N GLY A 43 8.28 -6.14 11.26
CA GLY A 43 9.14 -5.60 10.22
C GLY A 43 8.38 -5.27 8.93
N GLY A 44 9.10 -4.64 7.99
CA GLY A 44 8.55 -4.22 6.70
C GLY A 44 7.97 -2.81 6.73
N ASN A 45 8.08 -2.12 5.59
CA ASN A 45 7.50 -0.79 5.39
C ASN A 45 6.98 -0.66 3.96
N THR A 46 6.04 0.26 3.80
CA THR A 46 5.46 0.63 2.52
C THR A 46 5.31 2.13 2.50
N SER A 47 5.65 2.77 1.38
CA SER A 47 5.46 4.19 1.16
C SER A 47 4.67 4.42 -0.13
N SER A 48 4.13 5.63 -0.30
CA SER A 48 3.46 6.03 -1.52
C SER A 48 3.66 7.51 -1.73
N LYS A 49 4.22 7.87 -2.89
CA LYS A 49 4.29 9.28 -3.29
C LYS A 49 2.90 9.81 -3.60
N ILE A 50 2.49 10.86 -2.91
CA ILE A 50 1.18 11.51 -3.08
C ILE A 50 1.35 13.04 -3.06
N GLN A 51 0.38 13.76 -3.63
CA GLN A 51 0.36 15.23 -3.58
C GLN A 51 -0.48 15.68 -2.39
N GLU A 52 0.09 16.48 -1.51
CA GLU A 52 -0.57 17.01 -0.30
C GLU A 52 -0.31 18.51 -0.17
N VAL A 53 -1.13 19.20 0.63
CA VAL A 53 -0.94 20.63 0.93
C VAL A 53 0.02 20.76 2.11
N ASP A 54 1.15 21.43 1.90
CA ASP A 54 2.07 21.78 2.98
C ASP A 54 1.40 22.79 3.93
N PRO A 55 1.26 22.48 5.24
CA PRO A 55 0.57 23.37 6.18
C PRO A 55 1.33 24.67 6.46
N LEU A 56 2.62 24.76 6.16
CA LEU A 56 3.42 25.97 6.40
C LEU A 56 3.35 26.95 5.22
N THR A 57 3.31 26.43 3.98
CA THR A 57 3.38 27.25 2.77
C THR A 57 2.08 27.33 1.99
N GLY A 58 1.12 26.44 2.26
CA GLY A 58 -0.15 26.32 1.53
C GLY A 58 0.00 25.79 0.10
N LYS A 59 1.21 25.40 -0.32
CA LYS A 59 1.48 24.88 -1.66
C LYS A 59 1.25 23.38 -1.70
N THR A 60 0.74 22.89 -2.82
CA THR A 60 0.72 21.46 -3.11
C THR A 60 2.14 20.97 -3.39
N VAL A 61 2.57 19.95 -2.67
CA VAL A 61 3.90 19.34 -2.77
C VAL A 61 3.80 17.81 -2.77
N GLU A 62 4.79 17.14 -3.35
CA GLU A 62 4.89 15.68 -3.28
C GLU A 62 5.44 15.25 -1.92
N VAL A 63 4.75 14.32 -1.25
CA VAL A 63 5.13 13.71 0.03
C VAL A 63 5.30 12.19 -0.12
N LEU A 64 6.09 11.56 0.76
CA LEU A 64 6.47 10.13 0.73
C LEU A 64 5.68 9.27 1.71
#